data_AF-A0A4P5Z396-F1
#
_entry.id   AF-A0A4P5Z396-F1
#
_cell.length_a   1.000
_cell.length_b   1.000
_cell.length_c   1.000
_cell.angle_alpha   90.00
_cell.angle_beta   90.00
_cell.angle_gamma   90.00
#
_symmetry.space_group_name_H-M   'P 1'
#
loop_
_entity.id
_entity.type
_entity.pdbx_description
1 polymer ?
#
loop_
_entity_poly.entity_id
_entity_poly.type
_entity_poly.pdbx_seq_one_letter_code
_entity_poly.pdbx_strand_id
1 'polypeptide(L)'
;MPEFMLHSRAFRIGKHISGSYSAQVVASSTALYLVVGQNALKMGLAAAGGAVGGLIAGIMERNRSDQTLAGAAPRVIETDLRELPSEVTAHPDWPVKATAGRVLVIRRADIESIRYSFWEWGIFVVVDGLEFRIEPPMFGRKQKLAWLHDAGWAV
;
A
#
# COMPACT_ATOMS: atom_id res chain seq x y z
N MET A 1 13.95 -9.42 -15.19
CA MET A 1 13.06 -9.51 -14.01
C MET A 1 11.88 -8.60 -14.28
N PRO A 2 10.63 -8.99 -13.96
CA PRO A 2 9.49 -8.10 -14.21
C PRO A 2 9.61 -6.82 -13.37
N GLU A 3 9.23 -5.68 -13.95
CA GLU A 3 9.31 -4.38 -13.28
C GLU A 3 8.28 -4.26 -12.15
N PHE A 4 7.10 -4.84 -12.37
CA PHE A 4 6.00 -4.86 -11.41
C PHE A 4 5.69 -6.30 -10.98
N MET A 5 5.42 -6.49 -9.69
CA MET A 5 4.98 -7.78 -9.16
C MET A 5 3.82 -7.63 -8.19
N LEU A 6 2.74 -8.38 -8.46
CA LEU A 6 1.63 -8.52 -7.52
C LEU A 6 2.10 -9.26 -6.27
N HIS A 7 2.23 -8.55 -5.16
CA HIS A 7 2.70 -9.06 -3.89
C HIS A 7 1.58 -9.64 -3.03
N SER A 8 0.43 -8.99 -3.01
CA SER A 8 -0.71 -9.46 -2.24
C SER A 8 -2.03 -9.06 -2.89
N ARG A 9 -3.10 -9.75 -2.50
CA ARG A 9 -4.49 -9.38 -2.79
C ARG A 9 -5.22 -8.81 -1.56
N ALA A 10 -4.50 -8.67 -0.45
CA ALA A 10 -4.97 -8.06 0.77
C ALA A 10 -3.84 -7.29 1.47
N PHE A 11 -4.20 -6.18 2.09
CA PHE A 11 -3.33 -5.52 3.06
C PHE A 11 -4.17 -4.95 4.21
N ARG A 12 -3.50 -4.60 5.29
CA ARG A 12 -4.07 -3.91 6.45
C ARG A 12 -3.28 -2.64 6.70
N ILE A 13 -3.94 -1.64 7.28
CA ILE A 13 -3.30 -0.38 7.70
C ILE A 13 -3.51 -0.25 9.20
N GLY A 14 -2.45 0.05 9.96
CA GLY A 14 -2.46 0.17 11.41
C GLY A 14 -2.22 -1.15 12.16
N LYS A 15 -1.63 -1.03 13.35
CA LYS A 15 -1.22 -2.15 14.22
C LYS A 15 -2.41 -2.88 14.87
N HIS A 16 -3.55 -2.19 15.02
CA HIS A 16 -4.74 -2.66 15.75
C HIS A 16 -6.04 -2.64 14.92
N ILE A 17 -5.99 -2.22 13.65
CA ILE A 17 -7.21 -2.10 12.85
C ILE A 17 -7.59 -3.49 12.34
N SER A 18 -8.76 -3.96 12.78
CA SER A 18 -9.36 -5.26 12.46
C SER A 18 -9.90 -5.37 11.01
N GLY A 19 -9.83 -4.28 10.24
CA GLY A 19 -10.24 -4.27 8.83
C GLY A 19 -9.19 -4.93 7.95
N SER A 20 -9.45 -6.16 7.52
CA SER A 20 -8.75 -6.71 6.34
C SER A 20 -9.33 -6.03 5.11
N TYR A 21 -8.50 -5.27 4.38
CA TYR A 21 -8.93 -4.63 3.15
C TYR A 21 -8.62 -5.55 1.97
N SER A 22 -9.65 -5.86 1.18
CA SER A 22 -9.44 -6.51 -0.12
C SER A 22 -8.85 -5.48 -1.06
N ALA A 23 -7.54 -5.55 -1.23
CA ALA A 23 -6.78 -4.53 -1.92
C ALA A 23 -5.48 -5.14 -2.46
N GLN A 24 -5.19 -4.88 -3.73
CA GLN A 24 -4.04 -5.45 -4.42
C GLN A 24 -2.80 -4.63 -4.09
N VAL A 25 -1.72 -5.30 -3.71
CA VAL A 25 -0.42 -4.66 -3.50
C VAL A 25 0.48 -5.03 -4.65
N VAL A 26 0.84 -4.05 -5.47
CA VAL A 26 1.83 -4.20 -6.53
C VAL A 26 3.11 -3.52 -6.08
N ALA A 27 4.22 -4.23 -6.18
CA ALA A 27 5.53 -3.65 -5.89
C ALA A 27 6.26 -3.37 -7.22
N SER A 28 7.04 -2.30 -7.23
CA SER A 28 8.06 -1.98 -8.23
C SER A 28 9.42 -1.85 -7.53
N SER A 29 10.50 -1.52 -8.23
CA SER A 29 11.79 -1.20 -7.59
C SER A 29 11.78 0.13 -6.82
N THR A 30 10.83 1.02 -7.11
CA THR A 30 10.82 2.40 -6.59
C THR A 30 9.61 2.73 -5.71
N ALA A 31 8.53 1.96 -5.78
CA ALA A 31 7.31 2.22 -5.03
C ALA A 31 6.45 0.96 -4.81
N LEU A 32 5.58 1.04 -3.80
CA LEU A 32 4.44 0.15 -3.59
C LEU A 32 3.15 0.86 -4.02
N TYR A 33 2.32 0.16 -4.77
CA TYR A 33 0.99 0.60 -5.21
C TYR A 33 -0.06 -0.27 -4.53
N LEU A 34 -0.82 0.34 -3.63
CA LEU A 34 -1.85 -0.29 -2.83
C LEU A 34 -3.21 0.08 -3.44
N VAL A 35 -3.72 -0.77 -4.33
CA VAL A 35 -4.98 -0.57 -5.04
C VAL A 35 -6.14 -0.99 -4.14
N VAL A 36 -6.87 -0.01 -3.63
CA VAL A 36 -7.98 -0.16 -2.68
C VAL A 36 -9.22 -0.66 -3.42
N GLY A 37 -9.72 -1.85 -3.05
CA GLY A 37 -10.92 -2.41 -3.65
C GLY A 37 -12.20 -1.67 -3.22
N GLN A 38 -13.25 -1.76 -4.05
CA GLN A 38 -14.54 -1.09 -3.81
C GLN A 38 -15.21 -1.48 -2.47
N ASN A 39 -14.91 -2.67 -1.94
CA ASN A 39 -15.45 -3.11 -0.64
C ASN A 39 -14.84 -2.35 0.54
N ALA A 40 -13.60 -1.87 0.42
CA ALA A 40 -12.96 -1.05 1.45
C ALA A 40 -13.62 0.33 1.57
N LEU A 41 -14.09 0.90 0.44
CA LEU A 41 -14.85 2.15 0.41
C LEU A 41 -16.19 2.05 1.19
N LYS A 42 -16.83 0.88 1.20
CA LYS A 42 -18.10 0.65 1.92
C LYS A 42 -17.96 0.50 3.44
N MET A 43 -16.80 0.04 3.95
CA MET A 43 -16.56 -0.14 5.40
C MET A 43 -16.20 1.15 6.16
N GLY A 44 -16.68 2.32 5.70
CA GLY A 44 -16.53 3.59 6.42
C GLY A 44 -15.36 4.48 5.96
N LEU A 45 -14.76 4.18 4.81
CA LEU A 45 -13.73 5.03 4.17
C LEU A 45 -14.31 6.09 3.21
N ALA A 46 -15.60 6.02 2.91
CA ALA A 46 -16.30 6.96 2.03
C ALA A 46 -16.84 8.23 2.73
N ALA A 47 -16.65 8.38 4.05
CA ALA A 47 -17.23 9.50 4.80
C ALA A 47 -16.34 10.74 4.92
N ALA A 48 -15.06 10.68 4.52
CA ALA A 48 -14.19 11.86 4.47
C ALA A 48 -14.23 12.43 3.04
N GLY A 49 -14.97 13.53 2.89
CA GLY A 49 -15.54 13.99 1.63
C GLY A 49 -14.55 14.26 0.50
N GLY A 50 -14.95 13.87 -0.72
CA GLY A 50 -14.74 14.57 -1.99
C GLY A 50 -13.33 14.87 -2.51
N ALA A 51 -12.29 14.81 -1.68
CA ALA A 51 -10.95 15.25 -2.02
C ALA A 51 -9.94 14.10 -1.90
N VAL A 52 -8.98 14.11 -2.82
CA VAL A 52 -7.72 13.36 -2.71
C VAL A 52 -7.11 13.63 -1.33
N GLY A 53 -6.99 12.60 -0.49
CA GLY A 53 -6.41 12.68 0.86
C GLY A 53 -7.33 12.28 2.02
N GLY A 54 -8.63 12.09 1.78
CA GLY A 54 -9.58 11.72 2.85
C GLY A 54 -9.32 10.34 3.49
N LEU A 55 -8.74 9.40 2.75
CA LEU A 55 -8.49 8.05 3.25
C LEU A 55 -7.32 8.03 4.23
N ILE A 56 -6.22 8.70 3.87
CA ILE A 56 -5.04 8.82 4.73
C ILE A 56 -5.38 9.70 5.94
N ALA A 57 -6.07 10.83 5.74
CA ALA A 57 -6.47 11.72 6.82
C ALA A 57 -7.30 11.00 7.88
N GLY A 58 -8.32 10.22 7.48
CA GLY A 58 -9.15 9.47 8.43
C GLY A 58 -8.38 8.36 9.18
N ILE A 59 -7.38 7.74 8.55
CA ILE A 59 -6.51 6.75 9.19
C ILE A 59 -5.53 7.43 10.15
N MET A 60 -4.93 8.55 9.75
CA MET A 60 -4.03 9.34 10.59
C MET A 60 -4.77 9.91 11.80
N GLU A 61 -5.99 10.39 11.62
CA GLU A 61 -6.83 10.93 12.71
C GLU A 61 -7.21 9.84 13.73
N ARG A 62 -7.51 8.62 13.28
CA ARG A 62 -7.75 7.48 14.19
C ARG A 62 -6.51 6.94 14.90
N ASN A 63 -5.32 7.08 14.31
CA ASN A 63 -4.06 6.64 14.90
C ASN A 63 -3.34 7.74 15.70
N ARG A 64 -3.79 9.00 15.61
CA ARG A 64 -3.25 10.12 16.40
C ARG A 64 -3.90 10.16 17.78
N SER A 65 -3.26 9.49 18.74
CA SER A 65 -3.47 9.79 20.15
C SER A 65 -2.52 10.87 20.71
N ASP A 66 -1.51 11.39 19.97
CA ASP A 66 -0.65 12.43 20.60
C ASP A 66 0.26 13.34 19.74
N GLN A 67 0.23 13.37 18.40
CA GLN A 67 1.17 14.24 17.65
C GLN A 67 0.57 14.95 16.44
N THR A 68 0.29 16.24 16.61
CA THR A 68 -0.01 17.21 15.55
C THR A 68 1.25 17.50 14.72
N LEU A 69 1.42 16.79 13.60
CA LEU A 69 2.34 17.22 12.55
C LEU A 69 1.54 18.02 11.52
N ALA A 70 1.54 19.34 11.69
CA ALA A 70 1.18 20.29 10.65
C ALA A 70 2.44 20.59 9.82
N GLY A 71 2.42 20.25 8.51
CA GLY A 71 3.47 20.66 7.57
C GLY A 71 4.22 19.54 6.84
N ALA A 72 4.01 18.26 7.16
CA ALA A 72 4.52 17.17 6.34
C ALA A 72 3.57 16.93 5.16
N ALA A 73 4.06 17.08 3.93
CA ALA A 73 3.37 16.49 2.79
C ALA A 73 3.21 14.99 3.09
N PRO A 74 2.00 14.42 2.99
CA PRO A 74 1.80 13.01 3.35
C PRO A 74 2.71 12.16 2.48
N ARG A 75 3.65 11.41 3.09
CA ARG A 75 4.60 10.56 2.35
C ARG A 75 3.92 9.38 1.65
N VAL A 76 2.65 9.16 1.97
CA VAL A 76 1.74 8.29 1.24
C VAL A 76 0.90 9.17 0.32
N ILE A 77 0.97 8.92 -0.99
CA ILE A 77 0.22 9.68 -1.99
C ILE A 77 -1.06 8.90 -2.30
N GLU A 78 -2.22 9.52 -2.07
CA GLU A 78 -3.51 8.99 -2.50
C GLU A 78 -3.84 9.53 -3.90
N THR A 79 -4.27 8.69 -4.83
CA THR A 79 -4.63 9.10 -6.20
C THR A 79 -5.62 8.12 -6.82
N ASP A 80 -6.26 8.47 -7.94
CA ASP A 80 -7.04 7.52 -8.73
C ASP A 80 -6.09 6.68 -9.62
N LEU A 81 -6.44 5.42 -9.85
CA LEU A 81 -5.71 4.53 -10.74
C LEU A 81 -5.57 5.10 -12.16
N ARG A 82 -6.53 5.91 -12.61
CA ARG A 82 -6.50 6.60 -13.91
C ARG A 82 -5.54 7.79 -13.96
N GLU A 83 -5.16 8.31 -12.80
CA GLU A 83 -4.21 9.42 -12.66
C GLU A 83 -2.77 8.91 -12.52
N LEU A 84 -2.57 7.60 -12.33
CA LEU A 84 -1.22 7.04 -12.38
C LEU A 84 -0.60 7.22 -13.77
N PRO A 85 0.72 7.46 -13.84
CA PRO A 85 1.41 7.56 -15.11
C PRO A 85 1.15 6.35 -16.01
N SER A 86 0.99 6.58 -17.31
CA SER A 86 0.73 5.50 -18.28
C SER A 86 1.87 4.48 -18.33
N GLU A 87 3.09 4.89 -17.99
CA GLU A 87 4.26 4.03 -17.86
C GLU A 87 4.07 2.95 -16.79
N VAL A 88 3.21 3.19 -15.80
CA VAL A 88 2.87 2.21 -14.76
C VAL A 88 1.68 1.36 -15.21
N THR A 89 0.57 1.99 -15.60
CA THR A 89 -0.70 1.27 -15.83
C THR A 89 -0.78 0.56 -17.18
N ALA A 90 -0.03 1.02 -18.18
CA ALA A 90 0.10 0.36 -19.47
C ALA A 90 1.34 -0.56 -19.56
N HIS A 91 2.11 -0.69 -18.48
CA HIS A 91 3.28 -1.57 -18.47
C HIS A 91 2.86 -3.04 -18.70
N PRO A 92 3.58 -3.82 -19.53
CA PRO A 92 3.23 -5.22 -19.79
C PRO A 92 3.22 -6.09 -18.52
N ASP A 93 4.03 -5.76 -17.53
CA ASP A 93 4.07 -6.47 -16.23
C ASP A 93 3.03 -5.99 -15.22
N TRP A 94 2.24 -4.95 -15.54
CA TRP A 94 1.25 -4.40 -14.62
C TRP A 94 0.12 -5.42 -14.35
N PRO A 95 -0.04 -5.91 -13.11
CA PRO A 95 -0.88 -7.06 -12.85
C PRO A 95 -2.35 -6.70 -12.54
N VAL A 96 -2.67 -5.42 -12.42
CA VAL A 96 -4.00 -4.93 -12.01
C VAL A 96 -4.83 -4.64 -13.26
N LYS A 97 -5.94 -5.37 -13.43
CA LYS A 97 -6.85 -5.19 -14.58
C LYS A 97 -7.94 -4.14 -14.35
N ALA A 98 -8.05 -3.60 -13.15
CA ALA A 98 -9.01 -2.54 -12.86
C ALA A 98 -8.64 -1.28 -13.65
N THR A 99 -9.65 -0.57 -14.15
CA THR A 99 -9.46 0.66 -14.93
C THR A 99 -9.71 1.92 -14.12
N ALA A 100 -10.27 1.78 -12.91
CA ALA A 100 -10.51 2.87 -11.97
C ALA A 100 -10.49 2.32 -10.54
N GLY A 101 -10.17 3.19 -9.59
CA GLY A 101 -10.09 2.82 -8.18
C GLY A 101 -9.09 3.70 -7.47
N ARG A 102 -9.15 3.70 -6.13
CA ARG A 102 -8.23 4.49 -5.33
C ARG A 102 -6.92 3.72 -5.13
N VAL A 103 -5.80 4.40 -5.29
CA VAL A 103 -4.47 3.83 -5.10
C VAL A 103 -3.73 4.65 -4.06
N LEU A 104 -3.10 3.98 -3.10
CA LEU A 104 -2.08 4.58 -2.28
C LEU A 104 -0.72 4.24 -2.88
N VAL A 105 0.07 5.26 -3.18
CA VAL A 105 1.43 5.14 -3.67
C VAL A 105 2.37 5.44 -2.51
N ILE A 106 3.21 4.48 -2.17
CA ILE A 106 4.25 4.62 -1.16
C ILE A 106 5.58 4.48 -1.86
N ARG A 107 6.34 5.58 -1.98
CA ARG A 107 7.66 5.52 -2.60
C ARG A 107 8.63 4.79 -1.67
N ARG A 108 9.56 4.02 -2.22
CA ARG A 108 10.60 3.33 -1.45
C ARG A 108 11.41 4.30 -0.59
N ALA A 109 11.71 5.49 -1.11
CA ALA A 109 12.45 6.52 -0.40
C ALA A 109 11.71 7.07 0.83
N ASP A 110 10.39 6.89 0.89
CA ASP A 110 9.54 7.37 1.98
C ASP A 110 9.35 6.33 3.08
N ILE A 111 9.79 5.08 2.86
CA ILE A 111 9.62 3.96 3.78
C ILE A 111 10.69 4.01 4.87
N GLU A 112 10.24 4.12 6.12
CA GLU A 112 11.10 4.18 7.30
C GLU A 112 11.64 2.80 7.67
N SER A 113 10.79 1.77 7.57
CA SER A 113 11.20 0.39 7.74
C SER A 113 10.34 -0.55 6.92
N ILE A 114 10.96 -1.62 6.44
CA ILE A 114 10.28 -2.76 5.85
C ILE A 114 10.84 -4.03 6.49
N ARG A 115 9.97 -4.96 6.88
CA ARG A 115 10.39 -6.24 7.49
C ARG A 115 9.45 -7.37 7.10
N TYR A 116 9.99 -8.54 6.85
CA TYR A 116 9.20 -9.77 6.84
C TYR A 116 9.09 -10.39 8.25
N SER A 117 7.87 -10.78 8.65
CA SER A 117 7.64 -11.58 9.87
C SER A 117 7.00 -12.91 9.48
N PHE A 118 7.73 -14.00 9.74
CA PHE A 118 7.22 -15.36 9.52
C PHE A 118 6.06 -15.68 10.47
N TRP A 119 6.19 -15.30 11.75
CA TRP A 119 5.18 -15.56 12.80
C TRP A 119 3.87 -14.81 12.57
N GLU A 120 3.97 -13.59 12.06
CA GLU A 120 2.80 -12.77 11.74
C GLU A 120 2.41 -12.88 10.26
N TRP A 121 3.01 -13.81 9.52
CA TRP A 121 2.62 -14.15 8.14
C TRP A 121 2.51 -12.93 7.19
N GLY A 122 3.42 -11.96 7.30
CA GLY A 122 3.26 -10.68 6.59
C GLY A 122 4.56 -9.91 6.35
N ILE A 123 4.50 -8.97 5.41
CA ILE A 123 5.51 -7.92 5.22
C ILE A 123 4.93 -6.64 5.85
N PHE A 124 5.71 -6.02 6.71
CA PHE A 124 5.33 -4.82 7.45
C PHE A 124 6.12 -3.66 6.88
N VAL A 125 5.41 -2.59 6.52
CA VAL A 125 5.99 -1.38 5.93
C VAL A 125 5.57 -0.21 6.81
N VAL A 126 6.52 0.55 7.35
CA VAL A 126 6.24 1.72 8.19
C VAL A 126 6.57 2.99 7.43
N VAL A 127 5.60 3.92 7.39
CA VAL A 127 5.73 5.25 6.77
C VAL A 127 5.03 6.27 7.64
N ASP A 128 5.71 7.34 8.05
CA ASP A 128 5.16 8.39 8.92
C ASP A 128 4.49 7.81 10.18
N GLY A 129 5.10 6.77 10.78
CA GLY A 129 4.54 6.05 11.93
C GLY A 129 3.31 5.18 11.65
N LEU A 130 2.81 5.13 10.41
CA LEU A 130 1.75 4.22 9.98
C LEU A 130 2.34 2.88 9.52
N GLU A 131 1.89 1.79 10.12
CA GLU A 131 2.27 0.43 9.71
C GLU A 131 1.27 -0.14 8.69
N PHE A 132 1.76 -0.55 7.53
CA PHE A 132 1.02 -1.31 6.52
C PHE A 132 1.46 -2.76 6.59
N ARG A 133 0.49 -3.67 6.76
CA ARG A 133 0.74 -5.11 6.73
C ARG A 133 0.27 -5.69 5.41
N ILE A 134 1.21 -6.17 4.62
CA ILE A 134 0.98 -6.86 3.34
C ILE A 134 0.99 -8.36 3.63
N GLU A 135 -0.06 -9.07 3.22
CA GLU A 135 -0.22 -10.51 3.49
C GLU A 135 0.04 -11.35 2.23
N PRO A 136 1.30 -11.63 1.86
CA PRO A 136 1.57 -12.41 0.66
C PRO A 136 0.98 -13.83 0.80
N PRO A 137 0.40 -14.37 -0.29
CA PRO A 137 -0.17 -15.72 -0.29
C PRO A 137 0.89 -16.74 0.15
N MET A 138 0.45 -17.82 0.80
CA MET A 138 1.35 -18.89 1.25
C MET A 138 2.16 -19.47 0.07
N PHE A 139 1.48 -19.73 -1.04
CA PHE A 139 2.10 -20.18 -2.27
C PHE A 139 2.77 -19.01 -3.00
N GLY A 140 4.03 -19.21 -3.42
CA GLY A 140 4.83 -18.18 -4.10
C GLY A 140 5.44 -17.12 -3.18
N ARG A 141 5.30 -17.22 -1.85
CA ARG A 141 5.89 -16.25 -0.92
C ARG A 141 7.40 -16.11 -1.07
N LYS A 142 8.13 -17.23 -1.13
CA LYS A 142 9.59 -17.22 -1.31
C LYS A 142 10.00 -16.47 -2.57
N GLN A 143 9.26 -16.68 -3.67
CA GLN A 143 9.49 -15.98 -4.93
C GLN A 143 9.26 -14.47 -4.81
N LYS A 144 8.20 -14.05 -4.10
CA LYS A 144 7.90 -12.63 -3.87
C LYS A 144 8.94 -11.94 -3.00
N LEU A 145 9.36 -12.60 -1.91
CA LEU A 145 10.44 -12.08 -1.05
C LEU A 145 11.77 -12.00 -1.79
N ALA A 146 12.12 -13.03 -2.57
CA ALA A 146 13.30 -13.00 -3.42
C ALA A 146 13.24 -11.86 -4.45
N TRP A 147 12.10 -11.68 -5.10
CA TRP A 147 11.92 -10.57 -6.04
C TRP A 147 12.06 -9.20 -5.39
N LEU A 148 11.53 -8.99 -4.17
CA LEU A 148 11.73 -7.74 -3.44
C LEU A 148 13.20 -7.50 -3.14
N HIS A 149 13.91 -8.52 -2.65
CA HIS A 149 15.34 -8.44 -2.41
C HIS A 149 16.09 -8.05 -3.71
N ASP A 150 15.80 -8.72 -4.82
CA ASP A 150 16.42 -8.45 -6.13
C ASP A 150 16.07 -7.05 -6.67
N ALA A 151 14.87 -6.53 -6.35
CA ALA A 151 14.45 -5.17 -6.66
C ALA A 151 15.05 -4.10 -5.72
N GLY A 152 15.91 -4.51 -4.78
CA GLY A 152 16.64 -3.63 -3.86
C GLY A 152 15.83 -3.22 -2.63
N TRP A 153 14.84 -4.00 -2.22
CA TRP A 153 14.12 -3.81 -0.98
C TRP A 153 14.81 -4.53 0.18
N ALA A 154 14.93 -3.86 1.33
CA ALA A 154 15.57 -4.40 2.53
C ALA A 154 14.59 -5.24 3.39
N VAL A 155 13.91 -6.23 2.78
CA VAL A 155 12.87 -7.07 3.42
C VAL A 155 13.41 -8.20 4.28
#